data_AF-A0A661TIX6-F1
#
_entry.id   AF-A0A661TIX6-F1
#
_cell.length_a   1.000
_cell.length_b   1.000
_cell.length_c   1.000
_cell.angle_alpha   90.00
_cell.angle_beta   90.00
_cell.angle_gamma   90.00
#
_symmetry.space_group_name_H-M   'P 1'
#
loop_
_entity.id
_entity.type
_entity.pdbx_description
1 polymer ?
#
loop_
_entity_poly.entity_id
_entity_poly.type
_entity_poly.pdbx_seq_one_letter_code
_entity_poly.pdbx_strand_id
1 'polypeptide(L)'
;MGAKRESMKIVPPGKKKCVWMEAGVVSYKLCDNNFDCSTCAYDHGMQLKISRQKEAIHLPPVESPPDKFTETWVEKMMMLPASRRKCRYMFTGEVVRKICPNAYDCGSCSFDQMMQARMQIEPLSVRTREIAGFELAEDFYYHDGHTWAKVEYGGRVRVGLDDFAQKLLGKLKTIDPPNIGRELRQGEVGFQVRRNGETARVLSPVDGIVSHVNERLLDHPEVIHESPYEEGWLFIIEPTRLRKDLKGLHYGEEADNYLNDEREKLFSLANGDLRLAADGGASVKDIFEELEGENWAKFVRTFLRT
;
A
#
# COMPACT_ATOMS: atom_id res chain seq x y z
N MET A 1 -32.38 39.72 13.46
CA MET A 1 -31.43 38.73 14.03
C MET A 1 -31.94 37.33 13.73
N GLY A 2 -31.58 36.77 12.58
CA GLY A 2 -31.92 35.40 12.21
C GLY A 2 -30.70 34.50 12.39
N ALA A 3 -30.67 33.73 13.47
CA ALA A 3 -29.63 32.73 13.67
C ALA A 3 -29.78 31.65 12.59
N LYS A 4 -28.88 31.64 11.60
CA LYS A 4 -28.73 30.50 10.69
C LYS A 4 -28.31 29.30 11.54
N ARG A 5 -29.22 28.34 11.70
CA ARG A 5 -28.90 27.01 12.21
C ARG A 5 -27.90 26.38 11.24
N GLU A 6 -26.63 26.46 11.59
CA GLU A 6 -25.57 25.73 10.93
C GLU A 6 -25.81 24.26 11.27
N SER A 7 -26.40 23.52 10.33
CA SER A 7 -26.63 22.10 10.48
C SER A 7 -25.25 21.44 10.63
N MET A 8 -24.91 21.04 11.86
CA MET A 8 -23.77 20.18 12.12
C MET A 8 -24.01 18.87 11.36
N LYS A 9 -23.45 18.79 10.14
CA LYS A 9 -23.50 17.57 9.32
C LYS A 9 -22.53 16.58 9.95
N ILE A 10 -23.06 15.79 10.87
CA ILE A 10 -22.33 14.74 11.57
C ILE A 10 -21.78 13.78 10.52
N VAL A 11 -20.46 13.56 10.55
CA VAL A 11 -19.81 12.55 9.71
C VAL A 11 -19.95 11.21 10.42
N PRO A 12 -20.46 10.16 9.75
CA PRO A 12 -20.56 8.84 10.36
C PRO A 12 -19.18 8.32 10.81
N PRO A 13 -19.08 7.66 11.97
CA PRO A 13 -17.81 7.09 12.44
C PRO A 13 -17.23 6.11 11.40
N GLY A 14 -15.93 6.20 11.13
CA GLY A 14 -15.22 5.38 10.13
C GLY A 14 -15.19 5.92 8.70
N LYS A 15 -15.94 7.00 8.38
CA LYS A 15 -15.88 7.63 7.05
C LYS A 15 -15.07 8.93 7.11
N LYS A 16 -14.14 9.11 6.16
CA LYS A 16 -13.28 10.30 6.08
C LYS A 16 -13.96 11.39 5.24
N LYS A 17 -13.74 12.67 5.58
CA LYS A 17 -14.27 13.82 4.81
C LYS A 17 -13.52 13.95 3.49
N CYS A 18 -14.18 14.40 2.42
CA CYS A 18 -13.51 14.75 1.17
C CYS A 18 -12.70 16.03 1.35
N VAL A 19 -11.55 16.14 0.66
CA VAL A 19 -10.68 17.33 0.70
C VAL A 19 -11.45 18.61 0.35
N TRP A 20 -12.36 18.57 -0.64
CA TRP A 20 -13.22 19.69 -0.98
C TRP A 20 -14.24 20.04 0.12
N MET A 21 -14.71 19.04 0.89
CA MET A 21 -15.61 19.29 2.02
C MET A 21 -14.85 19.88 3.21
N GLU A 22 -13.64 19.37 3.45
CA GLU A 22 -12.74 19.84 4.51
C GLU A 22 -12.23 21.26 4.23
N ALA A 23 -12.00 21.60 2.96
CA ALA A 23 -11.67 22.95 2.50
C ALA A 23 -12.90 23.91 2.44
N GLY A 24 -14.10 23.45 2.82
CA GLY A 24 -15.32 24.29 2.91
C GLY A 24 -15.95 24.65 1.56
N VAL A 25 -15.53 23.99 0.49
CA VAL A 25 -15.85 24.27 -0.91
C VAL A 25 -17.21 23.68 -1.26
N VAL A 26 -17.43 22.47 -0.76
CA VAL A 26 -18.65 21.72 -0.92
C VAL A 26 -19.20 21.42 0.46
N SER A 27 -20.50 21.65 0.63
CA SER A 27 -21.09 21.59 1.96
C SER A 27 -21.17 20.18 2.54
N TYR A 28 -21.06 19.13 1.73
CA TYR A 28 -21.03 17.73 2.16
C TYR A 28 -20.53 16.81 1.04
N LYS A 29 -19.41 16.14 1.26
CA LYS A 29 -18.93 15.02 0.44
C LYS A 29 -17.96 14.20 1.28
N LEU A 30 -18.19 12.90 1.38
CA LEU A 30 -17.27 11.98 2.04
C LEU A 30 -16.22 11.50 1.04
N CYS A 31 -15.02 11.25 1.53
CA CYS A 31 -13.94 10.65 0.77
C CYS A 31 -14.21 9.14 0.65
N ASP A 32 -14.53 8.72 -0.56
CA ASP A 32 -14.72 7.32 -0.97
C ASP A 32 -13.41 6.67 -1.44
N ASN A 33 -12.30 7.41 -1.37
CA ASN A 33 -11.12 7.11 -2.14
C ASN A 33 -9.81 7.44 -1.38
N ASN A 34 -9.82 7.33 -0.05
CA ASN A 34 -8.65 7.49 0.84
C ASN A 34 -7.64 8.61 0.47
N PHE A 35 -8.11 9.79 0.07
CA PHE A 35 -7.33 11.01 -0.21
C PHE A 35 -6.38 11.06 -1.42
N ASP A 36 -6.32 10.04 -2.30
CA ASP A 36 -5.56 10.16 -3.58
C ASP A 36 -6.25 11.08 -4.63
N CYS A 37 -6.41 12.39 -4.38
CA CYS A 37 -7.19 13.28 -5.24
C CYS A 37 -6.83 13.24 -6.75
N SER A 38 -5.61 12.84 -7.10
CA SER A 38 -5.09 12.76 -8.47
C SER A 38 -5.87 11.83 -9.42
N THR A 39 -6.62 10.85 -8.87
CA THR A 39 -7.44 9.90 -9.64
C THR A 39 -8.93 10.00 -9.33
N CYS A 40 -9.36 11.01 -8.56
CA CYS A 40 -10.75 11.12 -8.11
C CYS A 40 -11.61 11.78 -9.18
N ALA A 41 -12.62 11.09 -9.72
CA ALA A 41 -13.53 11.67 -10.71
C ALA A 41 -14.21 12.97 -10.22
N TYR A 42 -14.53 13.05 -8.92
CA TYR A 42 -15.09 14.27 -8.32
C TYR A 42 -14.06 15.41 -8.31
N ASP A 43 -12.81 15.13 -7.98
CA ASP A 43 -11.72 16.11 -7.97
C ASP A 43 -11.41 16.61 -9.38
N HIS A 44 -11.27 15.71 -10.36
CA HIS A 44 -11.09 16.07 -11.76
C HIS A 44 -12.24 16.94 -12.28
N GLY A 45 -13.49 16.60 -11.94
CA GLY A 45 -14.66 17.41 -12.29
C GLY A 45 -14.62 18.81 -11.68
N MET A 46 -14.16 18.93 -10.43
CA MET A 46 -13.97 20.23 -9.75
C MET A 46 -12.85 21.04 -10.39
N GLN A 47 -11.72 20.42 -10.72
CA GLN A 47 -10.60 21.08 -11.39
C GLN A 47 -10.95 21.58 -12.81
N LEU A 48 -11.75 20.81 -13.56
CA LEU A 48 -12.28 21.24 -14.86
C LEU A 48 -13.23 22.43 -14.75
N LYS A 49 -13.99 22.54 -13.66
CA LYS A 49 -14.87 23.68 -13.42
C LYS A 49 -14.08 24.96 -13.08
N ILE A 50 -12.99 24.81 -12.33
CA ILE A 50 -12.08 25.92 -11.95
C ILE A 50 -11.31 26.43 -13.18
N SER A 51 -10.81 25.54 -14.03
CA SER A 51 -10.09 25.92 -15.27
C SER A 51 -11.01 26.67 -16.24
N ARG A 52 -12.24 26.21 -16.45
CA ARG A 52 -13.25 26.93 -17.26
C ARG A 52 -13.60 28.31 -16.70
N GLN A 53 -13.61 28.47 -15.36
CA GLN A 53 -13.80 29.79 -14.74
C GLN A 53 -12.58 30.70 -14.94
N LYS A 54 -11.35 30.16 -14.89
CA LYS A 54 -10.12 30.90 -15.18
C LYS A 54 -10.07 31.38 -16.63
N GLU A 55 -10.51 30.55 -17.58
CA GLU A 55 -10.58 30.89 -19.01
C GLU A 55 -11.60 32.00 -19.31
N ALA A 56 -12.65 32.16 -18.49
CA ALA A 56 -13.64 33.22 -18.63
C ALA A 56 -13.17 34.61 -18.16
N ILE A 57 -11.97 34.73 -17.57
CA ILE A 57 -11.43 35.97 -16.96
C ILE A 57 -10.23 36.49 -17.79
N HIS A 58 -10.45 36.80 -19.07
CA HIS A 58 -9.49 37.54 -19.91
C HIS A 58 -10.14 38.83 -20.45
N LEU A 59 -10.11 39.90 -19.64
CA LEU A 59 -10.38 41.32 -19.96
C LEU A 59 -9.59 42.19 -18.93
N PRO A 60 -9.26 43.47 -19.23
CA PRO A 60 -8.16 44.22 -18.61
C PRO A 60 -8.37 44.54 -17.11
N PRO A 61 -7.31 44.92 -16.38
CA PRO A 61 -7.25 44.75 -14.93
C PRO A 61 -8.16 45.75 -14.23
N VAL A 62 -9.27 45.23 -13.71
CA VAL A 62 -10.02 45.84 -12.62
C VAL A 62 -9.52 45.17 -11.34
N GLU A 63 -8.93 45.96 -10.44
CA GLU A 63 -8.57 45.53 -9.10
C GLU A 63 -9.81 44.90 -8.43
N SER A 64 -9.80 43.58 -8.33
CA SER A 64 -10.74 42.81 -7.53
C SER A 64 -9.93 41.85 -6.65
N PRO A 65 -10.37 41.64 -5.39
CA PRO A 65 -9.54 41.06 -4.35
C PRO A 65 -9.25 39.57 -4.65
N PRO A 66 -8.07 39.05 -4.24
CA PRO A 66 -7.58 37.74 -4.68
C PRO A 66 -8.43 36.60 -4.10
N ASP A 67 -8.90 35.72 -4.99
CA ASP A 67 -9.73 34.56 -4.67
C ASP A 67 -8.89 33.36 -4.14
N LYS A 68 -9.30 32.88 -2.97
CA LYS A 68 -8.58 32.04 -1.98
C LYS A 68 -8.40 30.54 -2.29
N PHE A 69 -8.22 30.10 -3.53
CA PHE A 69 -8.67 28.73 -3.84
C PHE A 69 -7.66 27.64 -4.28
N THR A 70 -6.50 27.95 -4.84
CA THR A 70 -5.47 26.90 -5.11
C THR A 70 -4.11 27.20 -4.48
N GLU A 71 -4.08 28.27 -3.72
CA GLU A 71 -2.90 28.90 -3.12
C GLU A 71 -2.86 28.67 -1.59
N THR A 72 -3.93 28.16 -0.96
CA THR A 72 -4.24 28.51 0.44
C THR A 72 -3.82 27.58 1.59
N TRP A 73 -3.14 26.44 1.39
CA TRP A 73 -2.59 25.67 2.53
C TRP A 73 -1.07 25.68 2.56
N VAL A 74 -0.44 25.32 1.44
CA VAL A 74 1.02 25.38 1.31
C VAL A 74 1.48 26.82 1.47
N GLU A 75 0.83 27.82 0.86
CA GLU A 75 1.24 29.21 1.07
C GLU A 75 0.89 29.71 2.48
N LYS A 76 -0.23 29.30 3.08
CA LYS A 76 -0.49 29.64 4.49
C LYS A 76 0.56 29.06 5.43
N MET A 77 1.03 27.85 5.15
CA MET A 77 2.13 27.18 5.84
C MET A 77 3.47 27.88 5.56
N MET A 78 3.72 28.33 4.32
CA MET A 78 4.89 29.14 3.95
C MET A 78 4.84 30.54 4.58
N MET A 79 3.64 31.11 4.81
CA MET A 79 3.45 32.41 5.47
C MET A 79 3.58 32.32 7.00
N LEU A 80 3.68 31.12 7.57
CA LEU A 80 4.01 30.97 8.98
C LEU A 80 5.43 31.50 9.25
N PRO A 81 5.67 32.13 10.41
CA PRO A 81 7.03 32.44 10.87
C PRO A 81 7.88 31.17 10.87
N ALA A 82 9.17 31.30 10.55
CA ALA A 82 10.08 30.14 10.46
C ALA A 82 9.97 29.22 11.68
N SER A 83 9.83 29.76 12.90
CA SER A 83 9.67 29.00 14.15
C SER A 83 8.43 28.09 14.23
N ARG A 84 7.41 28.31 13.40
CA ARG A 84 6.14 27.58 13.41
C ARG A 84 5.96 26.61 12.24
N ARG A 85 6.87 26.61 11.27
CA ARG A 85 6.83 25.69 10.12
C ARG A 85 7.27 24.30 10.57
N LYS A 86 6.37 23.49 11.13
CA LYS A 86 6.68 22.10 11.53
C LYS A 86 6.99 21.25 10.30
N CYS A 87 8.00 20.39 10.38
CA CYS A 87 8.31 19.43 9.33
C CYS A 87 7.16 18.42 9.11
N ARG A 88 7.02 17.85 7.91
CA ARG A 88 5.98 16.86 7.62
C ARG A 88 6.04 15.66 8.57
N TYR A 89 7.24 15.19 8.88
CA TYR A 89 7.50 14.10 9.83
C TYR A 89 7.16 14.43 11.29
N MET A 90 6.89 15.70 11.63
CA MET A 90 6.31 16.04 12.93
C MET A 90 4.80 15.82 12.98
N PHE A 91 4.12 15.95 11.84
CA PHE A 91 2.67 15.75 11.78
C PHE A 91 2.32 14.26 11.82
N THR A 92 3.16 13.45 11.20
CA THR A 92 3.03 12.00 11.16
C THR A 92 3.63 11.30 12.39
N GLY A 93 4.48 11.99 13.16
CA GLY A 93 4.93 11.56 14.49
C GLY A 93 6.29 10.87 14.55
N GLU A 94 6.96 10.69 13.41
CA GLU A 94 8.27 10.04 13.32
C GLU A 94 9.42 10.97 13.77
N VAL A 95 9.15 12.27 13.87
CA VAL A 95 10.11 13.26 14.39
C VAL A 95 9.45 14.13 15.46
N VAL A 96 9.96 14.06 16.68
CA VAL A 96 9.42 14.80 17.83
C VAL A 96 9.44 16.31 17.62
N ARG A 97 10.54 16.85 17.06
CA ARG A 97 10.69 18.29 16.83
C ARG A 97 11.65 18.58 15.69
N LYS A 98 11.12 19.15 14.61
CA LYS A 98 11.92 19.73 13.51
C LYS A 98 11.15 20.83 12.79
N ILE A 99 11.79 21.98 12.68
CA ILE A 99 11.27 23.08 11.86
C ILE A 99 11.71 22.85 10.40
N CYS A 100 10.82 23.10 9.45
CA CYS A 100 11.07 23.07 8.02
C CYS A 100 11.75 24.38 7.58
N PRO A 101 13.03 24.36 7.16
CA PRO A 101 13.70 25.53 6.62
C PRO A 101 13.28 25.79 5.17
N ASN A 102 12.87 24.75 4.44
CA ASN A 102 12.70 24.76 2.99
C ASN A 102 11.27 25.08 2.53
N ALA A 103 10.50 25.82 3.33
CA ALA A 103 9.16 26.27 2.96
C ALA A 103 8.23 25.14 2.45
N TYR A 104 8.37 23.92 3.01
CA TYR A 104 7.65 22.70 2.59
C TYR A 104 7.95 22.16 1.19
N ASP A 105 8.98 22.66 0.51
CA ASP A 105 9.57 22.00 -0.64
C ASP A 105 10.33 20.75 -0.18
N CYS A 106 9.59 19.66 0.00
CA CYS A 106 10.14 18.39 0.47
C CYS A 106 10.95 17.68 -0.62
N GLY A 107 10.67 17.95 -1.91
CA GLY A 107 11.34 17.29 -3.04
C GLY A 107 12.83 17.58 -3.11
N SER A 108 13.23 18.81 -2.75
CA SER A 108 14.65 19.22 -2.68
C SER A 108 15.25 19.13 -1.27
N CYS A 109 14.48 18.69 -0.27
CA CYS A 109 14.91 18.70 1.12
C CYS A 109 15.79 17.48 1.46
N SER A 110 17.06 17.71 1.79
CA SER A 110 18.00 16.64 2.20
C SER A 110 17.54 15.84 3.41
N PHE A 111 16.83 16.47 4.35
CA PHE A 111 16.24 15.77 5.48
C PHE A 111 15.09 14.86 5.06
N ASP A 112 14.30 15.28 4.08
CA ASP A 112 13.22 14.45 3.55
C ASP A 112 13.81 13.23 2.83
N GLN A 113 14.82 13.44 1.98
CA GLN A 113 15.56 12.36 1.32
C GLN A 113 16.14 11.38 2.35
N MET A 114 16.78 11.87 3.42
CA MET A 114 17.31 11.04 4.50
C MET A 114 16.20 10.26 5.24
N MET A 115 15.09 10.92 5.57
CA MET A 115 13.98 10.26 6.27
C MET A 115 13.29 9.21 5.39
N GLN A 116 13.11 9.49 4.10
CA GLN A 116 12.57 8.53 3.16
C GLN A 116 13.49 7.31 3.03
N ALA A 117 14.80 7.52 2.86
CA ALA A 117 15.78 6.44 2.81
C ALA A 117 15.76 5.59 4.08
N ARG A 118 15.71 6.23 5.26
CA ARG A 118 15.61 5.52 6.54
C ARG A 118 14.34 4.69 6.64
N MET A 119 13.18 5.30 6.38
CA MET A 119 11.90 4.61 6.49
C MET A 119 11.84 3.41 5.56
N GLN A 120 12.41 3.51 4.35
CA GLN A 120 12.44 2.42 3.38
C GLN A 120 13.26 1.20 3.87
N ILE A 121 14.27 1.41 4.72
CA ILE A 121 15.13 0.34 5.25
C ILE A 121 14.58 -0.22 6.57
N GLU A 122 13.87 0.59 7.35
CA GLU A 122 13.34 0.15 8.64
C GLU A 122 12.29 -0.97 8.47
N PRO A 123 12.39 -2.05 9.26
CA PRO A 123 11.38 -3.11 9.27
C PRO A 123 10.04 -2.54 9.72
N LEU A 124 8.96 -3.09 9.15
CA LEU A 124 7.61 -2.71 9.54
C LEU A 124 7.33 -3.27 10.95
N SER A 125 6.75 -2.47 11.84
CA SER A 125 6.14 -3.03 13.05
C SER A 125 4.74 -3.50 12.69
N VAL A 126 4.54 -4.83 12.66
CA VAL A 126 3.30 -5.42 12.17
C VAL A 126 2.57 -6.14 13.29
N ARG A 127 1.24 -6.02 13.30
CA ARG A 127 0.37 -6.87 14.12
C ARG A 127 -0.14 -7.99 13.24
N THR A 128 0.12 -9.22 13.64
CA THR A 128 -0.38 -10.42 12.95
C THR A 128 -1.45 -11.10 13.79
N ARG A 129 -2.37 -11.78 13.10
CA ARG A 129 -3.37 -12.69 13.69
C ARG A 129 -3.26 -14.04 13.00
N GLU A 130 -3.56 -15.11 13.72
CA GLU A 130 -3.57 -16.46 13.14
C GLU A 130 -4.96 -16.79 12.59
N ILE A 131 -5.04 -17.10 11.29
CA ILE A 131 -6.26 -17.45 10.58
C ILE A 131 -5.98 -18.68 9.73
N ALA A 132 -6.82 -19.71 9.84
CA ALA A 132 -6.68 -20.92 9.04
C ALA A 132 -5.32 -21.66 9.22
N GLY A 133 -4.57 -21.42 10.30
CA GLY A 133 -3.22 -21.97 10.53
C GLY A 133 -2.09 -21.16 9.87
N PHE A 134 -2.42 -19.97 9.38
CA PHE A 134 -1.52 -19.04 8.72
C PHE A 134 -1.52 -17.70 9.43
N GLU A 135 -0.40 -17.01 9.39
CA GLU A 135 -0.31 -15.64 9.86
C GLU A 135 -0.91 -14.68 8.83
N LEU A 136 -1.67 -13.70 9.31
CA LEU A 136 -2.23 -12.63 8.51
C LEU A 136 -1.93 -11.29 9.17
N ALA A 137 -1.24 -10.40 8.46
CA ALA A 137 -0.97 -9.04 8.91
C ALA A 137 -2.22 -8.15 8.86
N GLU A 138 -2.46 -7.41 9.94
CA GLU A 138 -3.48 -6.37 10.01
C GLU A 138 -3.06 -5.14 9.19
N ASP A 139 -4.03 -4.46 8.58
CA ASP A 139 -3.82 -3.28 7.73
C ASP A 139 -3.02 -3.52 6.43
N PHE A 140 -3.05 -4.74 5.90
CA PHE A 140 -2.44 -5.13 4.62
C PHE A 140 -3.53 -5.51 3.61
N TYR A 141 -3.23 -5.31 2.33
CA TYR A 141 -4.05 -5.77 1.21
C TYR A 141 -3.46 -7.04 0.62
N TYR A 142 -4.28 -8.00 0.22
CA TYR A 142 -3.83 -9.29 -0.30
C TYR A 142 -4.31 -9.48 -1.73
N HIS A 143 -3.38 -9.84 -2.60
CA HIS A 143 -3.66 -10.22 -3.97
C HIS A 143 -3.88 -11.72 -4.05
N ASP A 144 -4.78 -12.10 -4.93
CA ASP A 144 -5.13 -13.46 -5.29
C ASP A 144 -3.95 -14.40 -5.66
N GLY A 145 -2.80 -13.83 -6.02
CA GLY A 145 -1.54 -14.55 -6.27
C GLY A 145 -0.61 -14.60 -5.06
N HIS A 146 -1.15 -14.46 -3.85
CA HIS A 146 -0.46 -14.53 -2.56
C HIS A 146 0.68 -13.52 -2.33
N THR A 147 0.51 -12.33 -2.89
CA THR A 147 1.34 -11.17 -2.51
C THR A 147 0.55 -10.21 -1.67
N TRP A 148 1.18 -9.66 -0.64
CA TRP A 148 0.59 -8.59 0.14
C TRP A 148 1.09 -7.22 -0.34
N ALA A 149 0.28 -6.19 -0.10
CA ALA A 149 0.55 -4.81 -0.39
C ALA A 149 0.27 -3.94 0.86
N LYS A 150 1.29 -3.22 1.34
CA LYS A 150 1.18 -2.27 2.45
C LYS A 150 1.37 -0.86 1.94
N VAL A 151 0.33 -0.05 2.01
CA VAL A 151 0.39 1.38 1.66
C VAL A 151 1.15 2.12 2.76
N GLU A 152 2.23 2.80 2.36
CA GLU A 152 3.09 3.59 3.24
C GLU A 152 2.81 5.09 3.13
N TYR A 153 3.48 5.85 4.00
CA TYR A 153 3.47 7.30 3.90
C TYR A 153 4.08 7.77 2.57
N GLY A 154 3.41 8.74 1.94
CA GLY A 154 3.76 9.22 0.60
C GLY A 154 3.10 8.42 -0.54
N GLY A 155 2.25 7.44 -0.23
CA GLY A 155 1.47 6.72 -1.25
C GLY A 155 2.23 5.61 -1.96
N ARG A 156 3.46 5.33 -1.55
CA ARG A 156 4.23 4.15 -1.98
C ARG A 156 3.64 2.89 -1.39
N VAL A 157 3.90 1.76 -2.03
CA VAL A 157 3.39 0.46 -1.59
C VAL A 157 4.57 -0.49 -1.42
N ARG A 158 4.76 -1.03 -0.21
CA ARG A 158 5.61 -2.19 0.02
C ARG A 158 4.87 -3.44 -0.43
N VAL A 159 5.59 -4.33 -1.10
CA VAL A 159 5.08 -5.61 -1.59
C VAL A 159 5.93 -6.73 -1.03
N GLY A 160 5.30 -7.82 -0.62
CA GLY A 160 5.96 -9.05 -0.18
C GLY A 160 5.10 -10.28 -0.45
N LEU A 161 5.60 -11.43 -0.01
CA LEU A 161 4.92 -12.72 -0.11
C LEU A 161 4.17 -13.00 1.21
N ASP A 162 2.94 -13.50 1.14
CA ASP A 162 2.19 -13.84 2.35
C ASP A 162 2.67 -15.16 2.99
N ASP A 163 2.24 -15.37 4.23
CA ASP A 163 2.60 -16.55 5.02
C ASP A 163 2.11 -17.87 4.39
N PHE A 164 1.00 -17.83 3.65
CA PHE A 164 0.50 -18.99 2.92
C PHE A 164 1.46 -19.41 1.80
N ALA A 165 1.84 -18.46 0.94
CA ALA A 165 2.70 -18.77 -0.19
C ALA A 165 4.13 -19.10 0.23
N GLN A 166 4.68 -18.50 1.27
CA GLN A 166 6.03 -18.89 1.74
C GLN A 166 6.04 -20.34 2.22
N LYS A 167 5.00 -20.79 2.94
CA LYS A 167 4.87 -22.19 3.40
C LYS A 167 4.57 -23.16 2.26
N LEU A 168 3.80 -22.72 1.26
CA LEU A 168 3.52 -23.47 0.03
C LEU A 168 4.79 -23.68 -0.82
N LEU A 169 5.59 -22.62 -0.97
CA LEU A 169 6.80 -22.64 -1.76
C LEU A 169 7.90 -23.45 -1.08
N GLY A 170 7.88 -23.53 0.25
CA GLY A 170 8.88 -24.20 1.06
C GLY A 170 10.22 -23.46 1.01
N LYS A 171 11.29 -24.10 1.50
CA LYS A 171 12.59 -23.44 1.65
C LYS A 171 13.13 -22.86 0.34
N LEU A 172 13.13 -21.53 0.22
CA LEU A 172 13.65 -20.82 -0.94
C LEU A 172 15.18 -20.80 -0.96
N LYS A 173 15.77 -20.95 -2.14
CA LYS A 173 17.22 -20.85 -2.39
C LYS A 173 17.62 -19.48 -2.93
N THR A 174 16.78 -18.87 -3.76
CA THR A 174 17.11 -17.61 -4.43
C THR A 174 15.84 -16.85 -4.78
N ILE A 175 15.92 -15.53 -4.72
CA ILE A 175 14.82 -14.60 -5.04
C ILE A 175 15.33 -13.67 -6.13
N ASP A 176 14.56 -13.53 -7.21
CA ASP A 176 14.82 -12.62 -8.31
C ASP A 176 13.82 -11.45 -8.27
N PRO A 177 14.12 -10.35 -7.56
CA PRO A 177 13.25 -9.18 -7.52
C PRO A 177 13.23 -8.44 -8.88
N PRO A 178 12.22 -7.59 -9.14
CA PRO A 178 12.21 -6.76 -10.33
C PRO A 178 13.33 -5.71 -10.29
N ASN A 179 13.81 -5.29 -11.45
CA ASN A 179 14.74 -4.18 -11.54
C ASN A 179 14.08 -2.86 -11.08
N ILE A 180 14.83 -2.02 -10.36
CA ILE A 180 14.43 -0.64 -10.07
C ILE A 180 14.19 0.11 -11.39
N GLY A 181 13.12 0.89 -11.45
CA GLY A 181 12.65 1.61 -12.63
C GLY A 181 11.75 0.80 -13.57
N ARG A 182 11.56 -0.51 -13.32
CA ARG A 182 10.64 -1.32 -14.11
C ARG A 182 9.19 -0.91 -13.82
N GLU A 183 8.41 -0.71 -14.88
CA GLU A 183 6.95 -0.58 -14.79
C GLU A 183 6.33 -1.98 -14.64
N LEU A 184 5.44 -2.12 -13.66
CA LEU A 184 4.65 -3.32 -13.39
C LEU A 184 3.16 -3.01 -13.48
N ARG A 185 2.36 -4.01 -13.85
CA ARG A 185 0.89 -3.97 -13.86
C ARG A 185 0.32 -4.97 -12.87
N GLN A 186 -0.81 -4.67 -12.25
CA GLN A 186 -1.50 -5.62 -11.38
C GLN A 186 -1.79 -6.92 -12.14
N GLY A 187 -1.44 -8.05 -11.54
CA GLY A 187 -1.62 -9.38 -12.12
C GLY A 187 -0.57 -9.79 -13.16
N GLU A 188 0.45 -8.97 -13.43
CA GLU A 188 1.61 -9.40 -14.23
C GLU A 188 2.72 -9.98 -13.33
N VAL A 189 3.67 -10.73 -13.91
CA VAL A 189 4.81 -11.29 -13.14
C VAL A 189 5.72 -10.17 -12.64
N GLY A 190 5.70 -9.93 -11.33
CA GLY A 190 6.52 -8.94 -10.64
C GLY A 190 7.91 -9.48 -10.31
N PHE A 191 7.99 -10.69 -9.77
CA PHE A 191 9.24 -11.32 -9.34
C PHE A 191 9.18 -12.85 -9.47
N GLN A 192 10.32 -13.49 -9.24
CA GLN A 192 10.44 -14.95 -9.26
C GLN A 192 11.18 -15.44 -8.02
N VAL A 193 10.86 -16.66 -7.60
CA VAL A 193 11.53 -17.35 -6.49
C VAL A 193 11.94 -18.74 -6.94
N ARG A 194 13.03 -19.26 -6.39
CA ARG A 194 13.59 -20.57 -6.78
C ARG A 194 13.84 -21.47 -5.58
N ARG A 195 13.48 -22.74 -5.72
CA ARG A 195 13.75 -23.83 -4.77
C ARG A 195 14.25 -25.04 -5.55
N ASN A 196 15.37 -25.63 -5.14
CA ASN A 196 15.87 -26.91 -5.68
C ASN A 196 15.92 -27.04 -7.22
N GLY A 197 16.12 -25.94 -7.94
CA GLY A 197 16.16 -25.91 -9.42
C GLY A 197 14.82 -25.61 -10.08
N GLU A 198 13.72 -25.58 -9.33
CA GLU A 198 12.41 -25.15 -9.79
C GLU A 198 12.24 -23.64 -9.61
N THR A 199 11.41 -23.04 -10.46
CA THR A 199 11.15 -21.59 -10.47
C THR A 199 9.65 -21.33 -10.39
N ALA A 200 9.24 -20.50 -9.44
CA ALA A 200 7.88 -19.99 -9.30
C ALA A 200 7.83 -18.51 -9.69
N ARG A 201 6.82 -18.14 -10.48
CA ARG A 201 6.55 -16.75 -10.85
C ARG A 201 5.47 -16.20 -9.93
N VAL A 202 5.64 -14.95 -9.51
CA VAL A 202 4.71 -14.31 -8.58
C VAL A 202 4.21 -12.99 -9.14
N LEU A 203 2.91 -12.74 -9.00
CA LEU A 203 2.21 -11.62 -9.59
C LEU A 203 2.39 -10.32 -8.78
N SER A 204 2.43 -9.18 -9.46
CA SER A 204 2.39 -7.86 -8.79
C SER A 204 0.98 -7.55 -8.29
N PRO A 205 0.82 -7.05 -7.06
CA PRO A 205 -0.50 -6.71 -6.52
C PRO A 205 -1.06 -5.38 -7.04
N VAL A 206 -0.22 -4.50 -7.61
CA VAL A 206 -0.62 -3.15 -8.05
C VAL A 206 0.15 -2.70 -9.30
N ASP A 207 -0.39 -1.71 -10.02
CA ASP A 207 0.28 -1.02 -11.13
C ASP A 207 1.24 0.04 -10.60
N GLY A 208 2.44 0.16 -11.18
CA GLY A 208 3.37 1.22 -10.80
C GLY A 208 4.81 1.03 -11.27
N ILE A 209 5.70 1.88 -10.77
CA ILE A 209 7.13 1.83 -11.08
C ILE A 209 7.88 1.34 -9.84
N VAL A 210 8.71 0.30 -10.01
CA VAL A 210 9.54 -0.22 -8.92
C VAL A 210 10.56 0.85 -8.54
N SER A 211 10.55 1.25 -7.28
CA SER A 211 11.43 2.29 -6.76
C SER A 211 12.60 1.71 -5.97
N HIS A 212 12.38 0.61 -5.24
CA HIS A 212 13.37 -0.01 -4.36
C HIS A 212 13.17 -1.52 -4.32
N VAL A 213 14.24 -2.25 -4.00
CA VAL A 213 14.23 -3.70 -3.73
C VAL A 213 14.88 -3.97 -2.40
N ASN A 214 14.46 -5.04 -1.71
CA ASN A 214 15.09 -5.46 -0.47
C ASN A 214 16.34 -6.30 -0.79
N GLU A 215 17.50 -5.65 -0.82
CA GLU A 215 18.77 -6.31 -1.14
C GLU A 215 19.14 -7.40 -0.12
N ARG A 216 18.65 -7.32 1.12
CA ARG A 216 18.91 -8.33 2.14
C ARG A 216 18.43 -9.72 1.72
N LEU A 217 17.34 -9.80 0.97
CA LEU A 217 16.77 -11.07 0.51
C LEU A 217 17.62 -11.76 -0.57
N LEU A 218 18.58 -11.06 -1.18
CA LEU A 218 19.52 -11.65 -2.13
C LEU A 218 20.55 -12.53 -1.40
N ASP A 219 21.01 -12.08 -0.23
CA ASP A 219 21.98 -12.79 0.60
C ASP A 219 21.30 -13.71 1.63
N HIS A 220 20.11 -13.33 2.10
CA HIS A 220 19.36 -13.98 3.17
C HIS A 220 17.90 -14.28 2.77
N PRO A 221 17.65 -15.18 1.80
CA PRO A 221 16.30 -15.53 1.36
C PRO A 221 15.44 -16.15 2.48
N GLU A 222 16.06 -16.72 3.52
CA GLU A 222 15.39 -17.30 4.68
C GLU A 222 14.51 -16.30 5.45
N VAL A 223 14.80 -15.00 5.34
CA VAL A 223 14.06 -13.93 6.03
C VAL A 223 12.59 -13.89 5.62
N ILE A 224 12.25 -14.31 4.39
CA ILE A 224 10.84 -14.43 3.96
C ILE A 224 10.06 -15.40 4.84
N HIS A 225 10.70 -16.47 5.33
CA HIS A 225 10.04 -17.48 6.17
C HIS A 225 10.01 -17.05 7.65
N GLU A 226 11.02 -16.30 8.10
CA GLU A 226 11.13 -15.88 9.50
C GLU A 226 10.26 -14.66 9.81
N SER A 227 10.11 -13.75 8.85
CA SER A 227 9.41 -12.48 9.05
C SER A 227 8.74 -12.02 7.75
N PRO A 228 7.71 -12.74 7.25
CA PRO A 228 7.09 -12.47 5.94
C PRO A 228 6.52 -11.05 5.81
N TYR A 229 6.11 -10.43 6.91
CA TYR A 229 5.43 -9.13 6.93
C TYR A 229 6.29 -7.96 7.42
N GLU A 230 7.42 -8.22 8.12
CA GLU A 230 8.27 -7.15 8.65
C GLU A 230 9.55 -6.99 7.83
N GLU A 231 10.45 -7.97 7.88
CA GLU A 231 11.74 -7.95 7.18
C GLU A 231 11.68 -8.59 5.78
N GLY A 232 10.67 -9.44 5.52
CA GLY A 232 10.47 -10.21 4.29
C GLY A 232 9.80 -9.46 3.13
N TRP A 233 9.73 -8.14 3.19
CA TRP A 233 9.26 -7.33 2.06
C TRP A 233 10.23 -7.44 0.88
N LEU A 234 9.72 -7.44 -0.36
CA LEU A 234 10.51 -7.71 -1.57
C LEU A 234 10.90 -6.43 -2.31
N PHE A 235 9.93 -5.56 -2.57
CA PHE A 235 10.16 -4.31 -3.30
C PHE A 235 9.13 -3.24 -2.91
N ILE A 236 9.47 -1.99 -3.23
CA ILE A 236 8.58 -0.84 -3.07
C ILE A 236 8.20 -0.32 -4.44
N ILE A 237 6.91 -0.15 -4.67
CA ILE A 237 6.36 0.38 -5.92
C ILE A 237 5.73 1.75 -5.71
N GLU A 238 5.98 2.66 -6.66
CA GLU A 238 5.28 3.93 -6.79
C GLU A 238 4.05 3.71 -7.68
N PRO A 239 2.85 3.64 -7.09
CA PRO A 239 1.68 3.18 -7.83
C PRO A 239 1.17 4.25 -8.79
N THR A 240 0.77 3.83 -9.99
CA THR A 240 0.16 4.74 -10.99
C THR A 240 -1.37 4.76 -10.88
N ARG A 241 -1.98 3.73 -10.29
CA ARG A 241 -3.45 3.55 -10.21
C ARG A 241 -3.94 3.04 -8.86
N LEU A 242 -3.26 3.40 -7.78
CA LEU A 242 -3.43 2.84 -6.43
C LEU A 242 -4.88 2.53 -6.04
N ARG A 243 -5.79 3.50 -6.11
CA ARG A 243 -7.19 3.33 -5.70
C ARG A 243 -7.97 2.30 -6.49
N LYS A 244 -7.66 2.14 -7.78
CA LYS A 244 -8.31 1.14 -8.61
C LYS A 244 -7.80 -0.23 -8.20
N ASP A 245 -6.50 -0.35 -8.02
CA ASP A 245 -5.84 -1.63 -7.77
C ASP A 245 -6.22 -2.17 -6.38
N LEU A 246 -6.27 -1.30 -5.36
CA LEU A 246 -6.69 -1.66 -4.00
C LEU A 246 -8.14 -2.19 -3.92
N LYS A 247 -9.01 -1.89 -4.90
CA LYS A 247 -10.38 -2.45 -4.93
C LYS A 247 -10.42 -3.90 -5.39
N GLY A 248 -9.38 -4.35 -6.08
CA GLY A 248 -9.23 -5.74 -6.51
C GLY A 248 -8.44 -6.60 -5.54
N LEU A 249 -8.11 -6.06 -4.35
CA LEU A 249 -7.36 -6.75 -3.31
C LEU A 249 -8.24 -6.98 -2.08
N HIS A 250 -7.97 -8.06 -1.36
CA HIS A 250 -8.68 -8.41 -0.13
C HIS A 250 -8.13 -7.62 1.06
N TYR A 251 -9.00 -7.06 1.89
CA TYR A 251 -8.61 -6.29 3.08
C TYR A 251 -9.56 -6.54 4.26
N GLY A 252 -9.02 -6.58 5.48
CA GLY A 252 -9.80 -6.82 6.68
C GLY A 252 -10.48 -8.19 6.64
N GLU A 253 -11.79 -8.24 6.92
CA GLU A 253 -12.56 -9.51 6.94
C GLU A 253 -12.58 -10.23 5.58
N GLU A 254 -12.44 -9.51 4.46
CA GLU A 254 -12.32 -10.13 3.14
C GLU A 254 -11.03 -10.94 3.01
N ALA A 255 -9.93 -10.48 3.62
CA ALA A 255 -8.67 -11.21 3.64
C ALA A 255 -8.76 -12.47 4.51
N ASP A 256 -9.47 -12.38 5.64
CA ASP A 256 -9.75 -13.51 6.52
C ASP A 256 -10.52 -14.62 5.76
N ASN A 257 -11.55 -14.24 4.98
CA ASN A 257 -12.32 -15.19 4.16
C ASN A 257 -11.49 -15.77 3.01
N TYR A 258 -10.76 -14.93 2.27
CA TYR A 258 -9.86 -15.37 1.20
C TYR A 258 -8.87 -16.45 1.66
N LEU A 259 -8.26 -16.27 2.83
CA LEU A 259 -7.30 -17.24 3.36
C LEU A 259 -7.96 -18.56 3.79
N ASN A 260 -9.17 -18.50 4.34
CA ASN A 260 -9.95 -19.71 4.64
C ASN A 260 -10.30 -20.49 3.37
N ASP A 261 -10.71 -19.81 2.31
CA ASP A 261 -11.04 -20.42 1.02
C ASP A 261 -9.82 -21.08 0.37
N GLU A 262 -8.66 -20.41 0.37
CA GLU A 262 -7.42 -21.00 -0.17
C GLU A 262 -6.94 -22.19 0.67
N ARG A 263 -7.13 -22.17 2.00
CA ARG A 263 -6.88 -23.35 2.85
C ARG A 263 -7.79 -24.51 2.46
N GLU A 264 -9.10 -24.30 2.33
CA GLU A 264 -10.05 -25.37 1.96
C GLU A 264 -9.72 -25.96 0.58
N LYS A 265 -9.38 -25.10 -0.37
CA LYS A 265 -8.91 -25.50 -1.69
C LYS A 265 -7.62 -26.33 -1.62
N LEU A 266 -6.66 -25.94 -0.78
CA LEU A 266 -5.43 -26.69 -0.54
C LEU A 266 -5.73 -28.11 -0.01
N PHE A 267 -6.59 -28.22 1.00
CA PHE A 267 -7.04 -29.51 1.53
C PHE A 267 -7.71 -30.37 0.48
N SER A 268 -8.59 -29.79 -0.35
CA SER A 268 -9.30 -30.52 -1.39
C SER A 268 -8.35 -31.07 -2.46
N LEU A 269 -7.31 -30.31 -2.84
CA LEU A 269 -6.35 -30.68 -3.86
C LEU A 269 -5.33 -31.71 -3.36
N ALA A 270 -5.04 -31.70 -2.06
CA ALA A 270 -4.10 -32.62 -1.45
C ALA A 270 -4.69 -34.01 -1.14
N ASN A 271 -5.95 -34.29 -1.51
CA ASN A 271 -6.61 -35.61 -1.36
C ASN A 271 -6.49 -36.26 0.03
N GLY A 272 -6.31 -35.47 1.11
CA GLY A 272 -6.12 -35.99 2.46
C GLY A 272 -4.71 -36.51 2.80
N ASP A 273 -3.74 -36.44 1.88
CA ASP A 273 -2.33 -36.78 2.15
C ASP A 273 -1.63 -35.70 2.98
N LEU A 274 -2.22 -34.51 3.09
CA LEU A 274 -1.67 -33.40 3.86
C LEU A 274 -2.14 -33.46 5.31
N ARG A 275 -1.24 -33.87 6.21
CA ARG A 275 -1.41 -33.73 7.67
C ARG A 275 -1.20 -32.27 8.09
N LEU A 276 -2.09 -31.39 7.67
CA LEU A 276 -2.26 -30.11 8.37
C LEU A 276 -2.89 -30.45 9.73
N ALA A 277 -2.25 -30.03 10.82
CA ALA A 277 -2.72 -30.30 12.17
C ALA A 277 -4.19 -29.84 12.31
N ALA A 278 -5.11 -30.79 12.46
CA ALA A 278 -6.54 -30.52 12.68
C ALA A 278 -6.80 -29.90 14.07
N ASP A 279 -5.77 -29.79 14.90
CA ASP A 279 -5.82 -29.51 16.33
C ASP A 279 -4.87 -28.38 16.76
N GLY A 280 -4.74 -27.29 15.99
CA GLY A 280 -4.02 -26.09 16.46
C GLY A 280 -2.56 -26.34 16.91
N GLY A 281 -1.97 -27.46 16.48
CA GLY A 281 -0.56 -27.79 16.68
C GLY A 281 0.32 -26.97 15.74
N ALA A 282 1.54 -26.66 16.20
CA ALA A 282 2.48 -25.72 15.59
C ALA A 282 2.50 -25.80 14.05
N SER A 283 2.29 -24.63 13.43
CA SER A 283 2.33 -24.45 11.97
C SER A 283 3.52 -25.17 11.35
N VAL A 284 3.25 -26.06 10.39
CA VAL A 284 4.30 -26.68 9.58
C VAL A 284 5.02 -25.57 8.82
N LYS A 285 6.35 -25.49 8.94
CA LYS A 285 7.18 -24.44 8.32
C LYS A 285 7.32 -24.61 6.80
N ASP A 286 7.20 -25.84 6.31
CA ASP A 286 7.19 -26.18 4.89
C ASP A 286 6.06 -27.20 4.69
N ILE A 287 4.95 -26.77 4.08
CA ILE A 287 3.79 -27.65 3.86
C ILE A 287 4.16 -28.82 2.94
N PHE A 288 5.25 -28.69 2.18
CA PHE A 288 5.62 -29.59 1.11
C PHE A 288 7.11 -29.96 1.15
N GLU A 289 7.62 -30.32 2.34
CA GLU A 289 8.91 -31.01 2.46
C GLU A 289 8.86 -32.40 1.79
N GLU A 290 7.67 -33.01 1.70
CA GLU A 290 7.44 -34.36 1.15
C GLU A 290 6.96 -34.42 -0.31
N LEU A 291 6.57 -33.29 -0.94
CA LEU A 291 6.16 -33.28 -2.34
C LEU A 291 7.30 -32.86 -3.27
N GLU A 292 7.99 -33.85 -3.83
CA GLU A 292 8.95 -33.66 -4.92
C GLU A 292 8.28 -33.81 -6.30
N GLY A 293 8.69 -33.00 -7.28
CA GLY A 293 8.38 -33.20 -8.71
C GLY A 293 7.06 -32.57 -9.20
N GLU A 294 6.34 -33.26 -10.09
CA GLU A 294 5.22 -32.71 -10.88
C GLU A 294 4.06 -32.11 -10.05
N ASN A 295 3.88 -32.59 -8.81
CA ASN A 295 2.85 -32.07 -7.92
C ASN A 295 3.15 -30.64 -7.48
N TRP A 296 4.41 -30.32 -7.12
CA TRP A 296 4.77 -28.97 -6.64
C TRP A 296 4.45 -27.91 -7.69
N ALA A 297 4.86 -28.13 -8.94
CA ALA A 297 4.59 -27.20 -10.03
C ALA A 297 3.09 -26.97 -10.24
N LYS A 298 2.26 -28.01 -10.09
CA LYS A 298 0.80 -27.89 -10.18
C LYS A 298 0.22 -27.04 -9.05
N PHE A 299 0.66 -27.27 -7.81
CA PHE A 299 0.23 -26.48 -6.65
C PHE A 299 0.62 -25.01 -6.81
N VAL A 300 1.89 -24.74 -7.11
CA VAL A 300 2.41 -23.38 -7.31
C VAL A 300 1.62 -22.62 -8.39
N ARG A 301 1.38 -23.22 -9.55
CA ARG A 301 0.60 -22.57 -10.62
C ARG A 301 -0.84 -22.29 -10.21
N THR A 302 -1.43 -23.20 -9.42
CA THR A 302 -2.84 -23.09 -8.99
C THR A 302 -3.04 -21.97 -7.98
N PHE A 303 -2.12 -21.81 -7.02
CA PHE A 303 -2.23 -20.82 -5.95
C PHE A 303 -1.63 -19.47 -6.35
N LEU A 304 -0.46 -19.44 -7.01
CA LEU A 304 0.17 -18.18 -7.43
C LEU A 304 -0.42 -17.61 -8.74
N ARG A 305 -1.32 -18.35 -9.40
CA ARG A 305 -2.00 -17.98 -10.65
C ARG A 305 -1.04 -17.68 -11.81
N THR A 306 0.02 -18.47 -11.97
CA THR A 306 1.06 -18.32 -13.02
C THR A 306 1.31 -19.58 -13.85
#